data_AF-A0A2J8N9M8-F1
#
_entry.id   AF-A0A2J8N9M8-F1
#
_cell.length_a   1.000
_cell.length_b   1.000
_cell.length_c   1.000
_cell.angle_alpha   90.00
_cell.angle_beta   90.00
_cell.angle_gamma   90.00
#
_symmetry.space_group_name_H-M   'P 1'
#
loop_
_entity.id
_entity.type
_entity.pdbx_description
1 polymer ?
#
loop_
_entity_poly.entity_id
_entity_poly.type
_entity_poly.pdbx_seq_one_letter_code
_entity_poly.pdbx_strand_id
1 'polypeptide(L)'
;MASEQDVRARLQRAGQEHLLRFWAELAPEPRAALLAELALLEPEALREHCRRAAEACARPHGPPPDLAARLRPLPPERVGRASRSDPETRRRWEEEGMS
;
A
#
# COMPACT_ATOMS: atom_id res chain seq x y z
N MET A 1 14.02 -20.10 0.02
CA MET A 1 14.57 -19.05 -0.86
C MET A 1 13.99 -19.28 -2.25
N ALA A 2 13.33 -18.29 -2.85
CA ALA A 2 12.84 -18.43 -4.23
C ALA A 2 14.05 -18.64 -5.16
N SER A 3 13.93 -19.56 -6.12
CA SER A 3 15.01 -19.77 -7.09
C SER A 3 15.08 -18.60 -8.08
N GLU A 4 16.23 -18.41 -8.74
CA GLU A 4 16.36 -17.42 -9.83
C GLU A 4 15.27 -17.62 -10.91
N GLN A 5 14.96 -18.87 -11.22
CA GLN A 5 13.93 -19.23 -12.19
C GLN A 5 12.54 -18.78 -11.74
N ASP A 6 12.20 -18.95 -10.46
CA ASP A 6 10.93 -18.50 -9.89
C ASP A 6 10.79 -16.98 -9.97
N VAL A 7 11.86 -16.25 -9.58
CA VAL A 7 11.88 -14.78 -9.65
C VAL A 7 11.73 -14.31 -11.10
N ARG A 8 12.46 -14.91 -12.04
CA ARG A 8 12.37 -14.58 -13.47
C ARG A 8 10.96 -14.83 -14.02
N ALA A 9 10.35 -15.97 -13.68
CA ALA A 9 9.00 -16.31 -14.12
C ALA A 9 7.94 -15.33 -13.58
N ARG A 10 8.06 -14.89 -12.32
CA ARG A 10 7.19 -13.86 -11.73
C ARG A 10 7.35 -12.52 -12.43
N LEU A 11 8.58 -12.08 -12.64
CA LEU A 11 8.86 -10.84 -13.37
C LEU A 11 8.33 -10.87 -14.80
N GLN A 12 8.47 -12.01 -15.49
CA GLN A 12 7.91 -12.21 -16.83
C GLN A 12 6.38 -12.06 -16.84
N ARG A 13 5.67 -12.74 -15.94
CA ARG A 13 4.21 -12.61 -15.81
C ARG A 13 3.77 -11.18 -15.51
N ALA A 14 4.57 -10.44 -14.74
CA ALA A 14 4.35 -9.03 -14.46
C ALA A 14 4.83 -8.07 -15.56
N GLY A 15 5.50 -8.54 -16.62
CA GLY A 15 6.10 -7.68 -17.67
C GLY A 15 7.26 -6.82 -17.16
N GLN A 16 7.95 -7.25 -16.10
CA GLN A 16 9.02 -6.54 -15.40
C GLN A 16 10.41 -7.16 -15.69
N GLU A 17 10.57 -7.84 -16.83
CA GLU A 17 11.83 -8.51 -17.20
C GLU A 17 13.01 -7.54 -17.36
N HIS A 18 12.74 -6.26 -17.60
CA HIS A 18 13.76 -5.22 -17.75
C HIS A 18 14.67 -5.07 -16.52
N LEU A 19 14.21 -5.48 -15.33
CA LEU A 19 15.01 -5.51 -14.11
C LEU A 19 16.20 -6.48 -14.22
N LEU A 20 16.12 -7.47 -15.10
CA LEU A 20 17.18 -8.46 -15.36
C LEU A 20 17.99 -8.15 -16.63
N ARG A 21 17.86 -6.95 -17.21
CA ARG A 21 18.55 -6.55 -18.45
C ARG A 21 20.08 -6.77 -18.37
N PHE A 22 20.67 -6.46 -17.23
CA PHE A 22 22.12 -6.54 -17.00
C PHE A 22 22.53 -7.76 -16.17
N TRP A 23 21.64 -8.74 -16.03
CA TRP A 23 21.86 -9.91 -15.18
C TRP A 23 23.18 -10.64 -15.49
N ALA A 24 23.51 -10.78 -16.78
CA ALA A 24 24.73 -11.43 -17.24
C ALA A 24 26.02 -10.68 -16.83
N GLU A 25 25.94 -9.37 -16.59
CA GLU A 25 27.08 -8.51 -16.24
C GLU A 25 27.33 -8.44 -14.73
N LEU A 26 26.36 -8.86 -13.92
CA LEU A 26 26.49 -8.84 -12.45
C LEU A 26 27.43 -9.93 -11.94
N ALA A 27 28.31 -9.55 -11.01
CA ALA A 27 29.09 -10.49 -10.22
C ALA A 27 28.20 -11.32 -9.27
N PRO A 28 28.67 -12.47 -8.73
CA PRO A 28 27.86 -13.36 -7.91
C PRO A 28 27.21 -12.69 -6.68
N GLU A 29 27.93 -11.81 -5.99
CA GLU A 29 27.44 -11.09 -4.81
C GLU A 29 26.29 -10.12 -5.14
N PRO A 30 26.45 -9.17 -6.10
CA PRO A 30 25.33 -8.36 -6.58
C PRO A 30 24.14 -9.16 -7.10
N ARG A 31 24.36 -10.31 -7.75
CA ARG A 31 23.27 -11.20 -8.19
C ARG A 31 22.48 -11.74 -7.00
N ALA A 32 23.16 -12.23 -5.97
CA ALA A 32 22.52 -12.76 -4.77
C ALA A 32 21.72 -11.66 -4.04
N ALA A 33 22.29 -10.45 -3.93
CA ALA A 33 21.61 -9.31 -3.33
C ALA A 33 20.35 -8.91 -4.11
N LEU A 34 20.45 -8.79 -5.43
CA LEU A 34 19.30 -8.45 -6.28
C LEU A 34 18.19 -9.51 -6.20
N LEU A 35 18.54 -10.81 -6.19
CA LEU A 35 17.54 -11.87 -6.02
C LEU A 35 16.86 -11.81 -4.64
N ALA A 36 17.61 -11.51 -3.58
CA ALA A 36 17.05 -11.36 -2.24
C ALA A 36 16.04 -10.21 -2.19
N GLU A 37 16.35 -9.07 -2.80
CA GLU A 37 15.43 -7.93 -2.89
C GLU A 37 14.18 -8.28 -3.73
N LEU A 38 14.37 -8.84 -4.92
CA LEU A 38 13.27 -9.21 -5.82
C LEU A 38 12.36 -10.29 -5.23
N ALA A 39 12.88 -11.17 -4.37
CA ALA A 39 12.11 -12.21 -3.70
C ALA A 39 11.06 -11.65 -2.73
N LEU A 40 11.30 -10.46 -2.16
CA LEU A 40 10.39 -9.79 -1.22
C LEU A 40 9.24 -9.06 -1.92
N LEU A 41 9.35 -8.84 -3.23
CA LEU A 41 8.36 -8.10 -4.00
C LEU A 41 7.25 -9.03 -4.48
N GLU A 42 6.07 -8.46 -4.73
CA GLU A 42 4.95 -9.09 -5.45
C GLU A 42 4.70 -8.33 -6.76
N PRO A 43 5.45 -8.65 -7.85
CA PRO A 43 5.46 -7.84 -9.08
C PRO A 43 4.08 -7.65 -9.73
N GLU A 44 3.24 -8.68 -9.72
CA GLU A 44 1.89 -8.64 -10.27
C GLU A 44 0.96 -7.74 -9.46
N ALA A 45 1.05 -7.80 -8.12
CA ALA A 45 0.29 -6.94 -7.24
C ALA A 45 0.71 -5.48 -7.38
N LEU A 46 2.02 -5.21 -7.50
CA LEU A 46 2.57 -3.89 -7.74
C LEU A 46 2.11 -3.33 -9.09
N ARG A 47 2.16 -4.13 -10.16
CA ARG A 47 1.67 -3.71 -11.48
C ARG A 47 0.20 -3.32 -11.43
N GLU A 48 -0.64 -4.15 -10.82
CA GLU A 48 -2.07 -3.89 -10.72
C GLU A 48 -2.35 -2.64 -9.88
N HIS A 49 -1.63 -2.46 -8.78
CA HIS A 49 -1.71 -1.25 -7.96
C HIS A 49 -1.37 0.00 -8.77
N CYS A 50 -0.22 0.01 -9.44
CA CYS A 50 0.23 1.15 -10.25
C CYS A 50 -0.74 1.45 -11.39
N ARG A 51 -1.27 0.43 -12.07
CA ARG A 51 -2.30 0.58 -13.10
C ARG A 51 -3.53 1.30 -12.56
N ARG A 52 -4.07 0.81 -11.44
CA ARG A 52 -5.25 1.41 -10.79
C ARG A 52 -4.99 2.83 -10.32
N ALA A 53 -3.79 3.11 -9.81
CA ALA A 53 -3.40 4.46 -9.37
C ALA A 53 -3.34 5.43 -10.56
N ALA A 54 -2.72 5.02 -11.68
CA ALA A 54 -2.67 5.81 -12.90
C ALA A 54 -4.08 6.06 -13.47
N GLU A 55 -4.93 5.03 -13.51
CA GLU A 55 -6.33 5.15 -13.94
C GLU A 55 -7.13 6.10 -13.03
N ALA A 56 -6.91 6.08 -11.73
CA ALA A 56 -7.56 6.99 -10.80
C ALA A 56 -7.10 8.44 -11.01
N CYS A 57 -5.80 8.64 -11.24
CA CYS A 57 -5.22 9.95 -11.52
C CYS A 57 -5.72 10.55 -12.85
N ALA A 58 -5.93 9.72 -13.87
CA ALA A 58 -6.44 10.13 -15.17
C ALA A 58 -7.95 10.47 -15.18
N ARG A 59 -8.70 10.14 -14.12
CA ARG A 59 -10.13 10.47 -14.04
C ARG A 59 -10.34 11.97 -13.87
N PRO A 60 -11.45 12.53 -14.37
CA PRO A 60 -11.81 13.91 -14.12
C PRO A 60 -11.75 14.25 -12.63
N HIS A 61 -11.14 15.38 -12.30
CA HIS A 61 -11.07 15.87 -10.93
C HIS A 61 -12.47 16.22 -10.42
N GLY A 62 -12.80 15.69 -9.25
CA GLY A 62 -14.05 15.98 -8.57
C GLY A 62 -14.70 14.72 -8.01
N PRO A 63 -15.56 14.87 -7.00
CA PRO A 63 -16.34 13.75 -6.49
C PRO A 63 -17.28 13.22 -7.57
N PRO A 64 -17.59 11.91 -7.59
CA PRO A 64 -18.64 11.38 -8.45
C PRO A 64 -19.96 12.13 -8.23
N PRO A 65 -20.83 12.20 -9.26
CA PRO A 65 -22.20 12.64 -9.07
C PRO A 65 -22.81 11.90 -7.87
N ASP A 66 -23.58 12.62 -7.05
CA ASP A 66 -24.27 12.09 -5.87
C ASP A 66 -23.38 11.64 -4.69
N LEU A 67 -22.05 11.85 -4.74
CA LEU A 67 -21.19 11.54 -3.57
C LEU A 67 -21.67 12.30 -2.34
N ALA A 68 -21.97 13.59 -2.47
CA ALA A 68 -22.44 14.42 -1.37
C ALA A 68 -23.75 13.89 -0.75
N ALA A 69 -24.65 13.34 -1.56
CA ALA A 69 -25.91 12.76 -1.10
C ALA A 69 -25.71 11.44 -0.33
N ARG A 70 -24.60 10.73 -0.59
CA ARG A 70 -24.25 9.45 0.06
C ARG A 70 -23.40 9.61 1.31
N LEU A 71 -22.72 10.74 1.46
CA LEU A 71 -21.89 11.02 2.63
C LEU A 71 -22.74 11.50 3.80
N ARG A 72 -22.61 10.84 4.95
CA ARG A 72 -23.22 11.26 6.22
C ARG A 72 -22.14 11.39 7.28
N PRO A 73 -22.28 12.32 8.25
CA PRO A 73 -21.40 12.37 9.41
C PRO A 73 -21.38 11.03 10.16
N LEU A 74 -20.27 10.74 10.83
CA LEU A 74 -20.24 9.62 11.76
C LEU A 74 -21.23 9.87 12.92
N PRO A 75 -21.91 8.82 13.42
CA PRO A 75 -22.77 8.93 14.59
C PRO A 75 -22.01 9.51 15.80
N PRO A 76 -22.60 10.41 16.59
CA PRO A 76 -21.93 11.06 17.73
C PRO A 76 -21.35 10.07 18.75
N GLU A 77 -22.00 8.93 18.93
CA GLU A 77 -21.60 7.88 19.88
C GLU A 77 -20.29 7.19 19.46
N ARG A 78 -19.88 7.36 18.20
CA ARG A 78 -18.62 6.84 17.63
C ARG A 78 -17.53 7.90 17.54
N VAL A 79 -17.78 9.12 18.03
CA VAL A 79 -16.86 10.25 17.89
C VAL A 79 -16.57 10.87 19.26
N GLY A 80 -15.32 10.76 19.70
CA GLY A 80 -14.80 11.51 20.87
C GLY A 80 -14.26 12.89 20.47
N ARG A 81 -14.40 13.91 21.33
CA ARG A 81 -13.84 15.25 21.09
C ARG A 81 -13.17 15.79 22.33
N ALA A 82 -11.84 15.87 22.35
CA ALA A 82 -11.10 16.38 23.50
C ALA A 82 -11.50 17.80 23.96
N SER A 83 -11.95 18.67 23.03
CA SER A 83 -12.40 20.03 23.35
C SER A 83 -13.87 20.14 23.78
N ARG A 84 -14.68 19.11 23.56
CA ARG A 84 -16.13 19.12 23.83
C ARG A 84 -16.61 17.99 24.75
N SER A 85 -15.75 17.05 25.06
CA SER A 85 -15.99 16.04 26.10
C SER A 85 -15.83 16.67 27.48
N ASP A 86 -16.66 16.24 28.41
CA ASP A 86 -16.53 16.63 29.80
C ASP A 86 -15.18 16.14 30.39
N PRO A 87 -14.67 16.80 31.45
CA PRO A 87 -13.40 16.42 32.05
C PRO A 87 -13.32 14.97 32.56
N GLU A 88 -14.43 14.36 32.98
CA GLU A 88 -14.44 13.00 33.53
C GLU A 88 -14.28 11.96 32.44
N THR A 89 -15.01 12.11 31.33
CA THR A 89 -14.84 11.28 30.14
C THR A 89 -13.40 11.32 29.63
N ARG A 90 -12.74 12.48 29.69
CA ARG A 90 -11.34 12.62 29.27
C ARG A 90 -10.36 11.91 30.22
N ARG A 91 -10.55 12.05 31.53
CA ARG A 91 -9.74 11.34 32.54
C ARG A 91 -9.88 9.83 32.39
N ARG A 92 -11.11 9.34 32.17
CA ARG A 92 -11.34 7.90 31.94
C ARG A 92 -10.56 7.39 30.72
N TRP A 93 -10.57 8.11 29.61
CA TRP A 93 -9.79 7.73 28.43
C TRP A 93 -8.28 7.71 28.70
N GLU A 94 -7.78 8.62 29.54
CA GLU A 94 -6.37 8.66 29.93
C GLU A 94 -6.00 7.47 30.82
N GLU A 95 -6.82 7.16 31.82
CA GLU A 95 -6.63 6.01 32.70
C GLU A 95 -6.68 4.68 31.92
N GLU A 96 -7.66 4.52 31.02
CA GLU A 96 -7.78 3.34 30.15
C GLU A 96 -6.57 3.16 29.22
N GLY A 97 -6.03 4.25 28.65
CA GLY A 97 -4.90 4.19 27.71
C GLY A 97 -3.53 3.96 28.37
N MET A 98 -3.43 4.16 29.68
CA MET A 98 -2.21 3.98 30.47
C MET A 98 -2.18 2.64 31.22
N SER A 99 -3.27 1.86 31.15
CA SER A 99 -3.37 0.51 31.70
C SER A 99 -2.91 -0.56 30.69
#